data_AF-A0A2A9K9T7-F1
#
_entry.id   AF-A0A2A9K9T7-F1
#
_cell.length_a   1.000
_cell.length_b   1.000
_cell.length_c   1.000
_cell.angle_alpha   90.00
_cell.angle_beta   90.00
_cell.angle_gamma   90.00
#
_symmetry.space_group_name_H-M   'P 1'
#
loop_
_entity.id
_entity.type
_entity.pdbx_description
1 polymer ?
#
loop_
_entity_poly.entity_id
_entity_poly.type
_entity_poly.pdbx_seq_one_letter_code
_entity_poly.pdbx_strand_id
1 'polypeptide(L)'
;MICTPHWTTYLSALLVPIVAVLGVAIAYRQWRTAQNKLKLDLFEKRFAVYDAVRQLIGSIVTSGVVKTEDLYKALAKTREAKWLLSADIDVYLNKDLYRKLLKLQSLDVELKELPVGEKRSANVEAQRVLKDWISDQYDVLDEKFSSFLSLGH
;
A
#
# COMPACT_ATOMS: atom_id res chain seq x y z
N MET A 1 59.11 18.57 39.75
CA MET A 1 57.70 18.24 40.07
C MET A 1 56.83 19.19 39.28
N ILE A 2 56.14 18.73 38.24
CA ILE A 2 55.26 19.58 37.43
C ILE A 2 53.92 19.62 38.18
N CYS A 3 53.59 20.77 38.75
CA CYS A 3 52.31 20.99 39.42
C CYS A 3 51.21 20.98 38.35
N THR A 4 50.37 19.94 38.34
CA THR A 4 49.23 19.90 37.43
C THR A 4 48.26 21.01 37.82
N PRO A 5 47.86 21.88 36.87
CA PRO A 5 47.01 22.99 37.21
C PRO A 5 45.61 22.47 37.56
N HIS A 6 45.09 22.88 38.73
CA HIS A 6 43.87 22.32 39.34
C HIS A 6 42.61 22.34 38.44
N TRP A 7 42.54 23.25 37.46
CA TRP A 7 41.43 23.30 36.49
C TRP A 7 41.32 22.03 35.63
N THR A 8 42.43 21.33 35.39
CA THR A 8 42.44 20.08 34.62
C THR A 8 41.71 18.96 35.35
N THR A 9 41.77 18.93 36.68
CA THR A 9 41.09 17.92 37.51
C THR A 9 39.57 18.09 37.44
N TYR A 10 39.09 19.34 37.51
CA TYR A 10 37.66 19.65 37.35
C TYR A 10 37.16 19.32 35.94
N LEU A 11 37.95 19.62 34.91
CA LEU A 11 37.59 19.29 33.52
C LEU A 11 37.49 17.77 33.30
N SER A 12 38.47 17.00 33.77
CA SER A 12 38.46 15.54 33.65
C SER A 12 37.29 14.89 34.40
N ALA A 13 36.91 15.43 35.56
CA ALA A 13 35.77 14.94 36.33
C ALA A 13 34.41 15.23 35.63
N LEU A 14 34.31 16.31 34.87
CA LEU A 14 33.09 16.71 34.14
C LEU A 14 32.91 15.99 32.80
N LEU A 15 33.98 15.44 32.19
CA LEU A 15 33.88 14.77 30.89
C LEU A 15 32.93 13.57 30.91
N VAL A 16 33.05 12.69 31.91
CA VAL A 16 32.21 11.48 32.01
C VAL A 16 30.71 11.81 32.11
N PRO A 17 30.24 12.68 33.02
CA PRO A 17 28.83 13.03 33.09
C PRO A 17 28.36 13.79 31.84
N ILE A 18 29.19 14.63 31.21
CA ILE A 18 28.83 15.30 29.96
C ILE A 18 28.61 14.27 28.84
N VAL A 19 29.54 13.34 28.65
CA VAL A 19 29.42 12.27 27.65
C VAL A 19 28.22 11.39 27.95
N ALA A 20 27.95 11.08 29.23
CA ALA A 20 26.78 10.31 29.62
C ALA A 20 25.46 11.03 29.27
N VAL A 21 25.34 12.32 29.59
CA VAL A 21 24.17 13.14 29.24
C VAL A 21 23.98 13.22 27.73
N LEU A 22 25.06 13.45 26.97
CA LEU A 22 25.01 13.44 25.51
C LEU A 22 24.57 12.08 24.96
N GLY A 23 25.10 10.99 25.53
CA GLY A 23 24.73 9.62 25.18
C GLY A 23 23.23 9.36 25.38
N VAL A 24 22.68 9.73 26.55
CA VAL A 24 21.25 9.61 26.84
C VAL A 24 20.41 10.46 25.87
N ALA A 25 20.83 11.70 25.59
CA ALA A 25 20.13 12.58 24.66
C ALA A 25 20.11 12.00 23.22
N ILE A 26 21.23 11.45 22.75
CA ILE A 26 21.32 10.79 21.44
C ILE A 26 20.45 9.54 21.40
N ALA A 27 20.52 8.68 22.42
CA ALA A 27 19.72 7.46 22.48
C ALA A 27 18.21 7.77 22.48
N TYR A 28 17.79 8.79 23.22
CA TYR A 28 16.39 9.25 23.20
C TYR A 28 15.95 9.74 21.81
N ARG A 29 16.80 10.51 21.12
CA ARG A 29 16.53 10.95 19.75
C ARG A 29 16.45 9.76 18.78
N GLN A 30 17.37 8.81 18.89
CA GLN A 30 17.37 7.59 18.06
C GLN A 30 16.12 6.75 18.28
N TRP A 31 15.68 6.58 19.53
CA TRP A 31 14.44 5.88 19.86
C TRP A 31 13.24 6.54 19.23
N ARG A 32 13.11 7.88 19.34
CA ARG A 32 12.02 8.62 18.70
C ARG A 32 12.04 8.51 17.17
N THR A 33 13.22 8.57 16.55
CA THR A 33 13.37 8.37 15.11
C THR A 33 12.97 6.96 14.69
N ALA A 34 13.36 5.93 15.45
CA ALA A 34 12.98 4.54 15.17
C ALA A 34 11.46 4.34 15.23
N GLN A 35 10.78 4.95 16.19
CA GLN A 35 9.31 4.92 16.28
C GLN A 35 8.65 5.59 15.07
N ASN A 36 9.16 6.73 14.62
CA ASN A 36 8.66 7.39 13.42
C ASN A 36 8.90 6.56 12.16
N LYS A 37 10.07 5.90 12.07
CA LYS A 37 10.40 5.02 10.95
C LYS A 37 9.43 3.83 10.87
N LEU A 38 9.09 3.20 11.99
CA LEU A 38 8.11 2.11 12.01
C LEU A 38 6.73 2.55 11.48
N LYS A 39 6.29 3.77 11.81
CA LYS A 39 5.04 4.33 11.27
C LYS A 39 5.12 4.57 9.76
N LEU A 40 6.23 5.11 9.28
CA LEU A 40 6.47 5.33 7.85
C LEU A 40 6.50 3.99 7.08
N ASP A 41 7.25 3.02 7.57
CA ASP A 41 7.36 1.69 6.96
C ASP A 41 5.98 1.00 6.85
N LEU A 42 5.13 1.16 7.88
CA LEU A 42 3.75 0.65 7.85
C LEU A 42 2.88 1.39 6.84
N PHE A 43 3.00 2.72 6.77
CA PHE A 43 2.29 3.54 5.78
C PHE A 43 2.69 3.16 4.36
N GLU A 44 3.98 3.05 4.06
CA GLU A 44 4.49 2.67 2.74
C GLU A 44 3.97 1.29 2.31
N LYS A 45 3.93 0.32 3.23
CA LYS A 45 3.36 -1.00 2.96
C LYS A 45 1.87 -0.95 2.63
N ARG A 46 1.08 -0.17 3.37
CA ARG A 46 -0.35 0.02 3.11
C ARG A 46 -0.59 0.74 1.79
N PHE A 47 0.19 1.78 1.53
CA PHE A 47 0.13 2.56 0.30
C PHE A 47 0.48 1.70 -0.92
N ALA A 48 1.47 0.81 -0.81
CA ALA A 48 1.83 -0.10 -1.90
C ALA A 48 0.69 -1.05 -2.31
N VAL A 49 -0.16 -1.48 -1.37
CA VAL A 49 -1.36 -2.26 -1.67
C VAL A 49 -2.39 -1.40 -2.42
N TYR A 50 -2.68 -0.22 -1.88
CA TYR A 50 -3.59 0.75 -2.50
C TYR A 50 -3.18 1.10 -3.93
N ASP A 51 -1.92 1.48 -4.12
CA ASP A 51 -1.38 1.91 -5.41
C ASP A 51 -1.41 0.79 -6.44
N ALA A 52 -1.10 -0.45 -6.05
CA ALA A 52 -1.17 -1.61 -6.94
C ALA A 52 -2.61 -1.87 -7.44
N VAL A 53 -3.62 -1.72 -6.57
CA VAL A 53 -5.03 -1.91 -6.94
C VAL A 53 -5.53 -0.74 -7.79
N ARG A 54 -5.16 0.49 -7.43
CA ARG A 54 -5.52 1.71 -8.17
C ARG A 54 -4.94 1.71 -9.57
N GLN A 55 -3.68 1.28 -9.73
CA GLN A 55 -3.05 1.13 -11.05
C GLN A 55 -3.74 0.06 -11.89
N LEU A 56 -4.15 -1.06 -11.29
CA LEU A 56 -4.92 -2.10 -11.98
C LEU A 56 -6.27 -1.57 -12.48
N ILE A 57 -7.03 -0.87 -11.63
CA ILE A 57 -8.31 -0.26 -12.03
C ILE A 57 -8.06 0.76 -13.14
N GLY A 58 -7.07 1.64 -12.98
CA GLY A 58 -6.71 2.64 -14.00
C GLY A 58 -6.28 2.03 -15.33
N SER A 59 -5.55 0.91 -15.33
CA SER A 59 -5.16 0.23 -16.57
C SER A 59 -6.36 -0.39 -17.29
N ILE A 60 -7.35 -0.89 -16.55
CA ILE A 60 -8.60 -1.43 -17.11
C ILE A 60 -9.49 -0.32 -17.65
N VAL A 61 -9.65 0.79 -16.92
CA VAL A 61 -10.46 1.93 -17.37
C VAL A 61 -9.88 2.54 -18.65
N THR A 62 -8.56 2.62 -18.76
CA THR A 62 -7.89 3.21 -19.94
C THR A 62 -7.81 2.25 -21.13
N SER A 63 -7.51 0.97 -20.91
CA SER A 63 -7.33 0.01 -22.01
C SER A 63 -8.58 -0.80 -22.35
N GLY A 64 -9.58 -0.81 -21.46
CA GLY A 64 -10.80 -1.60 -21.59
C GLY A 64 -10.60 -3.11 -21.45
N VAL A 65 -9.40 -3.60 -21.12
CA VAL A 65 -9.05 -5.03 -21.09
C VAL A 65 -8.31 -5.35 -19.78
N VAL A 66 -8.60 -6.51 -19.20
CA VAL A 66 -7.86 -7.02 -18.04
C VAL A 66 -6.59 -7.72 -18.51
N LYS A 67 -5.44 -7.08 -18.33
CA LYS A 67 -4.14 -7.69 -18.61
C LYS A 67 -3.79 -8.68 -17.51
N THR A 68 -3.48 -9.91 -17.90
CA THR A 68 -3.10 -10.99 -16.98
C THR A 68 -1.92 -10.60 -16.09
N GLU A 69 -0.91 -9.92 -16.65
CA GLU A 69 0.27 -9.47 -15.91
C GLU A 69 -0.07 -8.46 -14.80
N ASP A 70 -0.93 -7.48 -15.10
CA ASP A 70 -1.33 -6.45 -14.13
C ASP A 70 -2.14 -7.08 -13.00
N LEU A 71 -3.02 -8.04 -13.33
CA LEU A 71 -3.80 -8.79 -12.35
C LEU A 71 -2.90 -9.59 -11.41
N TYR A 72 -1.89 -10.31 -11.94
CA TYR A 72 -0.93 -11.06 -11.12
C TYR A 72 -0.07 -10.13 -10.25
N LYS A 73 0.40 -9.00 -10.78
CA LYS A 73 1.18 -8.01 -10.01
C LYS A 73 0.37 -7.47 -8.83
N ALA A 74 -0.88 -7.09 -9.07
CA ALA A 74 -1.77 -6.65 -8.00
C ALA A 74 -2.00 -7.78 -6.99
N LEU A 75 -2.28 -9.00 -7.45
CA LEU A 75 -2.56 -10.14 -6.56
C LEU A 75 -1.38 -10.45 -5.65
N ALA A 76 -0.16 -10.40 -6.18
CA ALA A 76 1.05 -10.59 -5.39
C ALA A 76 1.18 -9.54 -4.28
N LYS A 77 0.86 -8.27 -4.58
CA LYS A 77 0.92 -7.16 -3.64
C LYS A 77 -0.21 -7.19 -2.60
N THR A 78 -1.38 -7.69 -2.96
CA THR A 78 -2.55 -7.74 -2.05
C THR A 78 -2.56 -8.94 -1.09
N ARG A 79 -1.68 -9.94 -1.26
CA ARG A 79 -1.58 -11.10 -0.34
C ARG A 79 -1.32 -10.74 1.12
N GLU A 80 -0.61 -9.62 1.36
CA GLU A 80 -0.31 -9.14 2.71
C GLU A 80 -1.39 -8.19 3.26
N ALA A 81 -2.40 -7.83 2.45
CA ALA A 81 -3.43 -6.86 2.80
C ALA A 81 -4.17 -7.22 4.09
N LYS A 82 -4.50 -8.51 4.29
CA LYS A 82 -5.18 -8.99 5.50
C LYS A 82 -4.44 -8.67 6.82
N TRP A 83 -3.11 -8.56 6.76
CA TRP A 83 -2.27 -8.28 7.94
C TRP A 83 -1.97 -6.79 8.10
N LEU A 84 -1.90 -6.06 6.99
CA LEU A 84 -1.51 -4.64 6.97
C LEU A 84 -2.71 -3.69 7.18
N LEU A 85 -3.90 -4.10 6.73
CA LEU A 85 -5.10 -3.28 6.63
C LEU A 85 -6.20 -3.83 7.56
N SER A 86 -7.13 -4.60 7.02
CA SER A 86 -8.22 -5.24 7.76
C SER A 86 -8.77 -6.46 7.01
N ALA A 87 -9.53 -7.30 7.71
CA ALA A 87 -10.23 -8.42 7.10
C ALA A 87 -11.27 -7.97 6.06
N ASP A 88 -11.94 -6.84 6.30
CA ASP A 88 -12.96 -6.30 5.40
C ASP A 88 -12.37 -5.86 4.05
N ILE A 89 -11.17 -5.24 4.08
CA ILE A 89 -10.46 -4.88 2.85
C ILE A 89 -10.00 -6.13 2.11
N ASP A 90 -9.48 -7.13 2.82
CA ASP A 90 -9.10 -8.40 2.19
C ASP A 90 -10.29 -9.08 1.50
N VAL A 91 -11.46 -9.07 2.15
CA VAL A 91 -12.71 -9.58 1.58
C VAL A 91 -13.12 -8.79 0.34
N TYR A 92 -13.11 -7.45 0.40
CA TYR A 92 -13.44 -6.60 -0.73
C TYR A 92 -12.51 -6.85 -1.92
N LEU A 93 -11.20 -6.86 -1.70
CA LEU A 93 -10.22 -7.10 -2.76
C LEU A 93 -10.40 -8.50 -3.36
N ASN A 94 -10.39 -9.55 -2.54
CA ASN A 94 -10.37 -10.95 -3.01
C ASN A 94 -11.72 -11.45 -3.52
N LYS A 95 -12.83 -11.10 -2.84
CA LYS A 95 -14.15 -11.65 -3.17
C LYS A 95 -14.94 -10.76 -4.12
N ASP A 96 -14.83 -9.44 -4.01
CA ASP A 96 -15.65 -8.54 -4.82
C ASP A 96 -14.89 -8.11 -6.08
N LEU A 97 -13.72 -7.50 -5.91
CA LEU A 97 -12.95 -6.96 -7.03
C LEU A 97 -12.35 -8.07 -7.90
N TYR A 98 -11.48 -8.93 -7.35
CA TYR A 98 -10.77 -9.93 -8.14
C TYR A 98 -11.71 -10.89 -8.90
N ARG A 99 -12.83 -11.32 -8.30
CA ARG A 99 -13.78 -12.21 -8.98
C ARG A 99 -14.42 -11.55 -10.19
N LYS A 100 -14.78 -10.26 -10.11
CA LYS A 100 -15.35 -9.51 -11.23
C LYS A 100 -14.32 -9.25 -12.32
N LEU A 101 -13.06 -9.02 -11.96
CA LEU A 101 -11.95 -8.91 -12.92
C LEU A 101 -11.71 -10.22 -13.68
N LEU A 102 -11.71 -11.36 -12.99
CA LEU A 102 -11.61 -12.68 -13.62
C LEU A 102 -12.81 -12.96 -14.53
N LYS A 103 -14.02 -12.57 -14.12
CA LYS A 103 -15.22 -12.67 -14.95
C LYS A 103 -15.09 -11.83 -16.22
N LEU A 104 -14.60 -10.59 -16.11
CA LEU A 104 -14.38 -9.73 -17.27
C LEU A 104 -13.33 -10.34 -18.21
N GLN A 105 -12.23 -10.86 -17.68
CA GLN A 105 -11.20 -11.54 -18.47
C GLN A 105 -11.77 -12.77 -19.20
N SER A 106 -12.60 -13.58 -18.55
CA SER A 106 -13.27 -14.72 -19.17
C SER A 106 -14.20 -14.29 -20.31
N LEU A 107 -14.96 -13.21 -20.11
CA LEU A 107 -15.85 -12.66 -21.15
C LEU A 107 -15.05 -12.13 -22.36
N ASP A 108 -13.90 -11.50 -22.12
CA ASP A 108 -12.99 -11.04 -23.19
C ASP A 108 -12.44 -12.19 -24.04
N VAL A 109 -12.14 -13.33 -23.41
CA VAL A 109 -11.69 -14.54 -24.13
C VAL A 109 -12.84 -15.11 -24.96
N GLU A 110 -14.03 -15.28 -24.36
CA GLU A 110 -15.21 -15.81 -25.04
C GLU A 110 -15.63 -14.94 -26.24
N LEU A 111 -15.54 -13.62 -26.09
CA LEU A 111 -15.90 -12.67 -27.16
C LEU A 111 -15.07 -12.85 -28.44
N LYS A 112 -13.83 -13.34 -28.34
CA LYS A 112 -12.96 -13.58 -29.50
C LYS A 112 -13.44 -14.74 -30.36
N GLU A 113 -14.10 -15.72 -29.76
CA GLU A 113 -14.56 -16.94 -30.42
C GLU A 113 -16.02 -16.86 -30.88
N LEU A 114 -16.77 -15.87 -30.38
CA LEU A 114 -18.19 -15.70 -30.70
C LEU A 114 -18.40 -14.99 -32.07
N PRO A 115 -19.13 -15.63 -33.01
CA PRO A 115 -19.56 -14.96 -34.24
C PRO A 115 -20.57 -13.85 -33.95
N VAL A 116 -20.81 -12.99 -34.94
CA VAL A 116 -21.83 -11.93 -34.83
C VAL A 116 -23.20 -12.56 -34.58
N GLY A 117 -23.88 -12.11 -33.52
CA GLY A 117 -25.18 -12.63 -33.11
C GLY A 117 -25.56 -12.21 -31.70
N GLU A 118 -26.71 -12.69 -31.24
CA GLU A 118 -27.32 -12.32 -29.94
C GLU A 118 -26.39 -12.63 -28.75
N LYS A 119 -25.70 -13.77 -28.77
CA LYS A 119 -24.71 -14.16 -27.74
C LYS A 119 -23.54 -13.18 -27.64
N ARG A 120 -23.07 -12.67 -28.79
CA ARG A 120 -21.98 -11.68 -28.84
C ARG A 120 -22.43 -10.36 -28.22
N SER A 121 -23.63 -9.90 -28.56
CA SER A 121 -24.22 -8.69 -27.97
C SER A 121 -24.44 -8.82 -26.46
N ALA A 122 -24.92 -9.99 -25.99
CA ALA A 122 -25.10 -10.25 -24.57
C ALA A 122 -23.77 -10.26 -23.80
N ASN A 123 -22.69 -10.80 -24.38
CA ASN A 123 -21.35 -10.76 -23.78
C ASN A 123 -20.85 -9.32 -23.69
N VAL A 124 -20.93 -8.54 -24.77
CA VAL A 124 -20.51 -7.13 -24.78
C VAL A 124 -21.26 -6.31 -23.73
N GLU A 125 -22.57 -6.53 -23.58
CA GLU A 125 -23.36 -5.86 -22.55
C GLU A 125 -22.94 -6.26 -21.13
N ALA A 126 -22.68 -7.55 -20.89
CA ALA A 126 -22.16 -8.02 -19.61
C ALA A 126 -20.77 -7.42 -19.29
N GLN A 127 -19.91 -7.27 -20.30
CA GLN A 127 -18.63 -6.58 -20.13
C GLN A 127 -18.83 -5.10 -19.80
N ARG A 128 -19.75 -4.41 -20.48
CA ARG A 128 -20.05 -3.00 -20.24
C ARG A 128 -20.46 -2.76 -18.78
N VAL A 129 -21.42 -3.54 -18.27
CA VAL A 129 -21.86 -3.47 -16.87
C VAL A 129 -20.70 -3.70 -15.89
N LEU A 130 -19.79 -4.63 -16.19
CA LEU A 130 -18.62 -4.86 -15.34
C LEU A 130 -17.62 -3.72 -15.41
N LYS A 131 -17.36 -3.16 -16.60
CA LYS A 131 -16.43 -2.03 -16.79
C LYS A 131 -16.95 -0.77 -16.09
N ASP A 132 -18.25 -0.48 -16.19
CA ASP A 132 -18.90 0.61 -15.47
C ASP A 132 -18.70 0.43 -13.96
N TRP A 133 -19.02 -0.76 -13.42
CA TRP A 133 -18.80 -1.05 -12.00
C TRP A 133 -17.33 -0.95 -11.56
N ILE A 134 -16.38 -1.39 -12.40
CA ILE A 134 -14.93 -1.30 -12.12
C ILE A 134 -14.49 0.16 -12.08
N SER A 135 -15.02 1.01 -12.96
CA SER A 135 -14.74 2.44 -12.96
C SER A 135 -15.17 3.09 -11.64
N ASP A 136 -16.35 2.73 -11.14
CA ASP A 136 -16.85 3.22 -9.84
C ASP A 136 -16.00 2.76 -8.65
N GLN A 137 -15.20 1.69 -8.81
CA GLN A 137 -14.34 1.22 -7.72
C GLN A 137 -13.18 2.17 -7.41
N TYR A 138 -12.89 3.15 -8.25
CA TYR A 138 -11.84 4.13 -7.98
C TYR A 138 -12.15 4.93 -6.71
N ASP A 139 -13.36 5.49 -6.61
CA ASP A 139 -13.79 6.27 -5.45
C ASP A 139 -14.01 5.39 -4.22
N VAL A 140 -14.57 4.20 -4.42
CA VAL A 140 -14.79 3.22 -3.34
C VAL A 140 -13.46 2.76 -2.73
N LEU A 141 -12.42 2.59 -3.56
CA LEU A 141 -11.08 2.23 -3.10
C LEU A 141 -10.51 3.36 -2.23
N ASP A 142 -10.58 4.61 -2.69
CA ASP A 142 -10.10 5.78 -1.95
C ASP A 142 -10.81 5.91 -0.59
N GLU A 143 -12.13 5.75 -0.55
CA GLU A 143 -12.91 5.79 0.69
C GLU A 143 -12.48 4.68 1.66
N LYS A 144 -12.39 3.43 1.19
CA LYS A 144 -12.01 2.28 2.05
C LYS A 144 -10.58 2.40 2.59
N PHE A 145 -9.66 2.96 1.81
CA PHE A 145 -8.26 3.10 2.21
C PHE A 145 -7.96 4.39 2.98
N SER A 146 -8.85 5.38 2.94
CA SER A 146 -8.67 6.70 3.59
C SER A 146 -8.24 6.58 5.06
N SER A 147 -8.93 5.75 5.85
CA SER A 147 -8.64 5.52 7.27
C SER A 147 -7.26 4.89 7.54
N PHE A 148 -6.70 4.18 6.57
CA PHE A 148 -5.41 3.51 6.68
C PHE A 148 -4.25 4.37 6.17
N LEU A 149 -4.55 5.34 5.29
CA LEU A 149 -3.59 6.25 4.66
C LEU A 149 -3.60 7.66 5.27
N SER A 150 -4.56 8.00 6.12
CA SER A 150 -4.49 9.23 6.90
C SER A 150 -3.40 9.12 7.96
N LEU A 151 -2.31 9.85 7.79
CA LEU A 151 -1.36 10.13 8.86
C LEU A 151 -2.01 11.14 9.80
N GLY A 152 -2.90 10.66 10.68
CA GLY A 152 -3.47 11.47 11.75
C GLY A 152 -2.33 12.14 12.55
N HIS A 153 -2.46 13.44 12.77
CA HIS A 153 -1.64 14.19 13.72
C HIS A 153 -1.98 13.78 15.15
#